data_AF-A0A426TXY6-F1
#
_entry.id   AF-A0A426TXY6-F1
#
_cell.length_a   1.000
_cell.length_b   1.000
_cell.length_c   1.000
_cell.angle_alpha   90.00
_cell.angle_beta   90.00
_cell.angle_gamma   90.00
#
_symmetry.space_group_name_H-M   'P 1'
#
loop_
_entity.id
_entity.type
_entity.pdbx_description
1 polymer ?
#
loop_
_entity_poly.entity_id
_entity_poly.type
_entity_poly.pdbx_seq_one_letter_code
_entity_poly.pdbx_strand_id
1 'polypeptide(L)'
;NHPHILRLFEAGAVTLPDGQVQYFIATEYLADGSLADLLTRSGGRLGEVHVLTLALAIAEALAYAHEHGVIHRDLKPSNILMRGQGSAILADFGIARSLTEQTITQGNRVMGTLAYMSPEQTLGDRSMVGRGSDIYSFGVMLYEMLSGYQPRTNPHLPDLVVVQMIQQQPFPSLREKAPHVSAELAQVVQRCLQPNRAQRYSTMQEVFNDLRRIAARQGVALPSTPTPRQAVPPPSNTSWLLIAGLVGGGVLLLLVILLFVVLGTAG
;
A
#
# COMPACT_ATOMS: atom_id res chain seq x y z
N ASN A 1 -0.43 -5.85 15.52
CA ASN A 1 0.41 -6.83 14.80
C ASN A 1 -0.50 -7.60 13.86
N HIS A 2 -0.18 -7.71 12.57
CA HIS A 2 -1.05 -8.30 11.56
C HIS A 2 -0.23 -9.16 10.59
N PRO A 3 -0.69 -10.37 10.20
CA PRO A 3 0.09 -11.30 9.37
C PRO A 3 0.47 -10.77 7.99
N HIS A 4 -0.36 -9.88 7.45
CA HIS A 4 -0.22 -9.25 6.13
C HIS A 4 0.27 -7.79 6.18
N ILE A 5 0.84 -7.35 7.31
CA ILE A 5 1.50 -6.04 7.42
C ILE A 5 2.96 -6.28 7.77
N LEU A 6 3.86 -5.55 7.10
CA LEU A 6 5.30 -5.67 7.30
C LEU A 6 5.66 -5.41 8.76
N ARG A 7 6.37 -6.36 9.36
CA ARG A 7 6.82 -6.22 10.74
C ARG A 7 7.97 -5.22 10.85
N LEU A 8 7.75 -4.17 11.63
CA LEU A 8 8.78 -3.26 12.11
C LEU A 8 9.50 -3.89 13.31
N PHE A 9 10.83 -3.92 13.27
CA PHE A 9 11.66 -4.33 14.41
C PHE A 9 12.16 -3.11 15.19
N GLU A 10 12.72 -2.13 14.49
CA GLU A 10 13.33 -0.95 15.10
C GLU A 10 13.25 0.24 14.14
N ALA A 11 13.17 1.44 14.68
CA ALA A 11 13.42 2.67 13.95
C ALA A 11 14.25 3.61 14.83
N GLY A 12 15.19 4.32 14.23
CA GLY A 12 16.13 5.13 14.98
C GLY A 12 16.90 6.11 14.10
N ALA A 13 17.92 6.72 14.69
CA ALA A 13 18.83 7.62 14.01
C ALA A 13 20.26 7.33 14.45
N VAL A 14 21.20 7.43 13.52
CA VAL A 14 22.63 7.31 13.77
C VAL A 14 23.32 8.58 13.31
N THR A 15 24.20 9.13 14.15
CA THR A 15 25.09 10.23 13.74
C THR A 15 26.32 9.63 13.06
N LEU A 16 26.51 9.98 11.79
CA LEU A 16 27.65 9.57 10.98
C LEU A 16 28.93 10.30 11.43
N PRO A 17 30.13 9.80 11.09
CA PRO A 17 31.40 10.42 11.49
C PRO A 17 31.59 11.87 11.02
N ASP A 18 30.87 12.29 9.98
CA ASP A 18 30.87 13.66 9.46
C ASP A 18 29.85 14.58 10.17
N GLY A 19 29.17 14.07 11.21
CA GLY A 19 28.16 14.78 11.99
C GLY A 19 26.74 14.73 11.40
N GLN A 20 26.53 14.11 10.24
CA GLN A 20 25.19 14.00 9.65
C GLN A 20 24.33 12.97 10.39
N VAL A 21 23.05 13.26 10.60
CA VAL A 21 22.10 12.32 11.20
C VAL A 21 21.41 11.53 10.11
N GLN A 22 21.56 10.20 10.14
CA GLN A 22 20.87 9.28 9.24
C GLN A 22 19.80 8.50 10.00
N TYR A 23 18.56 8.61 9.53
CA TYR A 23 17.44 7.84 10.05
C TYR A 23 17.41 6.44 9.42
N PHE A 24 17.02 5.44 10.21
CA PHE A 24 16.86 4.07 9.74
C PHE A 24 15.57 3.45 10.25
N ILE A 25 15.09 2.47 9.49
CA ILE A 25 13.96 1.61 9.81
C ILE A 25 14.41 0.18 9.52
N ALA A 26 14.40 -0.68 10.53
CA ALA A 26 14.72 -2.10 10.43
C ALA A 26 13.41 -2.91 10.46
N THR A 27 13.17 -3.70 9.41
CA THR A 27 11.97 -4.52 9.23
C THR A 27 12.35 -5.98 9.00
N GLU A 28 11.35 -6.86 8.98
CA GLU A 28 11.57 -8.20 8.46
C GLU A 28 12.02 -8.18 6.99
N TYR A 29 12.93 -9.09 6.66
CA TYR A 29 13.41 -9.25 5.30
C TYR A 29 12.56 -10.27 4.52
N LEU A 30 12.04 -9.85 3.37
CA LEU A 30 11.25 -10.67 2.45
C LEU A 30 11.98 -10.75 1.11
N ALA A 31 12.48 -11.94 0.79
CA ALA A 31 13.38 -12.16 -0.35
C ALA A 31 12.66 -12.29 -1.72
N ASP A 32 11.34 -12.48 -1.74
CA ASP A 32 10.58 -12.83 -2.95
C ASP A 32 10.25 -11.61 -3.84
N GLY A 33 10.68 -10.42 -3.43
CA GLY A 33 10.46 -9.15 -4.11
C GLY A 33 9.06 -8.59 -3.88
N SER A 34 8.65 -7.66 -4.73
CA SER A 34 7.37 -6.97 -4.68
C SER A 34 6.32 -7.57 -5.63
N LEU A 35 5.07 -7.17 -5.49
CA LEU A 35 4.01 -7.47 -6.45
C LEU A 35 4.32 -6.85 -7.83
N ALA A 36 5.03 -5.72 -7.89
CA ALA A 36 5.51 -5.16 -9.15
C ALA A 36 6.46 -6.16 -9.85
N ASP A 37 7.42 -6.74 -9.11
CA ASP A 37 8.33 -7.74 -9.65
C ASP A 37 7.59 -9.01 -10.10
N LEU A 38 6.57 -9.43 -9.34
CA LEU A 38 5.71 -10.55 -9.71
C LEU A 38 4.95 -10.27 -11.03
N LEU A 39 4.39 -9.08 -11.20
CA LEU A 39 3.69 -8.69 -12.42
C LEU A 39 4.64 -8.69 -13.61
N THR A 40 5.84 -8.13 -13.48
CA THR A 40 6.86 -8.17 -14.53
C THR A 40 7.21 -9.60 -14.92
N ARG A 41 7.47 -10.49 -13.95
CA ARG A 41 7.77 -11.91 -14.20
C ARG A 41 6.62 -12.69 -14.82
N SER A 42 5.38 -12.25 -14.60
CA SER A 42 4.16 -12.92 -15.10
C SER A 42 3.69 -12.39 -16.45
N GLY A 43 4.45 -11.51 -17.12
CA GLY A 43 4.05 -10.91 -18.39
C GLY A 43 2.99 -9.82 -18.25
N GLY A 44 2.91 -9.18 -17.07
CA GLY A 44 2.07 -8.02 -16.78
C GLY A 44 0.72 -8.34 -16.14
N ARG A 45 0.22 -9.58 -16.20
CA ARG A 45 -1.09 -9.96 -15.64
C ARG A 45 -1.04 -11.26 -14.83
N LEU A 46 -2.02 -11.45 -13.95
CA LEU A 46 -2.20 -12.64 -13.13
C LEU A 46 -3.57 -13.26 -13.40
N GLY A 47 -3.67 -14.58 -13.18
CA GLY A 47 -4.96 -15.28 -13.25
C GLY A 47 -5.88 -14.85 -12.10
N GLU A 48 -7.19 -14.85 -12.37
CA GLU A 48 -8.21 -14.37 -11.43
C GLU A 48 -8.11 -14.99 -10.03
N VAL A 49 -7.92 -16.31 -9.93
CA VAL A 49 -7.75 -17.02 -8.66
C VAL A 49 -6.55 -16.49 -7.87
N HIS A 50 -5.42 -16.25 -8.55
CA HIS A 50 -4.22 -15.71 -7.91
C HIS A 50 -4.46 -14.27 -7.44
N VAL A 51 -5.13 -13.45 -8.27
CA VAL A 51 -5.50 -12.08 -7.88
C VAL A 51 -6.41 -12.09 -6.66
N LEU A 52 -7.41 -12.97 -6.58
CA LEU A 52 -8.30 -13.07 -5.43
C LEU A 52 -7.53 -13.40 -4.15
N THR A 53 -6.57 -14.33 -4.19
CA THR A 53 -5.73 -14.67 -3.03
C THR A 53 -4.95 -13.46 -2.52
N LEU A 54 -4.29 -12.72 -3.42
CA LEU A 54 -3.52 -11.53 -3.06
C LEU A 54 -4.44 -10.40 -2.58
N ALA A 55 -5.56 -10.18 -3.27
CA ALA A 55 -6.54 -9.15 -2.96
C ALA A 55 -7.14 -9.34 -1.56
N LEU A 56 -7.42 -10.58 -1.15
CA LEU A 56 -7.90 -10.89 0.20
C LEU A 56 -6.89 -10.49 1.27
N ALA A 57 -5.63 -10.89 1.12
CA ALA A 57 -4.57 -10.56 2.08
C ALA A 57 -4.36 -9.04 2.21
N ILE A 58 -4.34 -8.33 1.08
CA ILE A 58 -4.16 -6.87 1.05
C ILE A 58 -5.38 -6.16 1.63
N ALA A 59 -6.60 -6.59 1.28
CA ALA A 59 -7.83 -5.98 1.78
C ALA A 59 -8.01 -6.18 3.29
N GLU A 60 -7.65 -7.35 3.82
CA GLU A 60 -7.63 -7.62 5.26
C GLU A 60 -6.62 -6.71 5.98
N ALA A 61 -5.40 -6.59 5.46
CA ALA A 61 -4.38 -5.70 6.01
C ALA A 61 -4.82 -4.23 6.03
N LEU A 62 -5.42 -3.74 4.94
CA LEU A 62 -5.92 -2.38 4.86
C LEU A 62 -7.12 -2.15 5.78
N ALA A 63 -8.05 -3.11 5.89
CA ALA A 63 -9.16 -3.03 6.83
C ALA A 63 -8.65 -2.90 8.26
N TYR A 64 -7.70 -3.75 8.67
CA TYR A 64 -7.05 -3.67 9.98
C TYR A 64 -6.38 -2.30 10.21
N ALA A 65 -5.60 -1.80 9.25
CA ALA A 65 -4.95 -0.50 9.37
C ALA A 65 -5.98 0.65 9.51
N HIS A 66 -7.03 0.62 8.70
CA HIS A 66 -8.09 1.63 8.70
C HIS A 66 -8.86 1.67 10.01
N GLU A 67 -9.13 0.52 10.63
CA GLU A 67 -9.75 0.40 11.95
C GLU A 67 -8.90 1.05 13.05
N HIS A 68 -7.58 1.00 12.91
CA HIS A 68 -6.62 1.62 13.84
C HIS A 68 -6.28 3.07 13.45
N GLY A 69 -7.04 3.69 12.53
CA GLY A 69 -6.86 5.09 12.14
C GLY A 69 -5.67 5.35 11.20
N VAL A 70 -5.03 4.30 10.67
CA VAL A 70 -3.90 4.42 9.77
C VAL A 70 -4.39 4.36 8.32
N ILE A 71 -4.02 5.37 7.52
CA ILE A 71 -4.28 5.42 6.07
C ILE A 71 -2.96 5.20 5.34
N HIS A 72 -2.94 4.34 4.33
CA HIS A 72 -1.72 3.96 3.63
C HIS A 72 -1.19 5.10 2.75
N ARG A 73 -2.07 5.76 1.98
CA ARG A 73 -1.82 6.94 1.13
C ARG A 73 -0.90 6.73 -0.08
N ASP A 74 -0.11 5.67 -0.14
CA ASP A 74 0.78 5.38 -1.28
C ASP A 74 0.65 3.93 -1.79
N LEU A 75 -0.58 3.39 -1.82
CA LEU A 75 -0.80 1.99 -2.16
C LEU A 75 -0.53 1.74 -3.65
N LYS A 76 0.42 0.85 -3.95
CA LYS A 76 0.84 0.44 -5.30
C LYS A 76 1.58 -0.90 -5.25
N PRO A 77 1.74 -1.62 -6.38
CA PRO A 77 2.40 -2.93 -6.43
C PRO A 77 3.80 -2.98 -5.82
N SER A 78 4.60 -1.91 -5.93
CA SER A 78 5.95 -1.89 -5.33
C SER A 78 5.94 -1.89 -3.79
N ASN A 79 4.82 -1.49 -3.17
CA ASN A 79 4.65 -1.44 -1.71
C ASN A 79 3.96 -2.70 -1.16
N ILE A 80 3.70 -3.69 -2.02
CA ILE A 80 3.23 -5.01 -1.62
C ILE A 80 4.39 -5.97 -1.76
N LEU A 81 4.93 -6.44 -0.64
CA LEU A 81 6.00 -7.42 -0.63
C LEU A 81 5.44 -8.84 -0.68
N MET A 82 6.15 -9.74 -1.34
CA MET A 82 5.77 -11.13 -1.48
C MET A 82 6.43 -11.97 -0.39
N ARG A 83 5.69 -12.93 0.16
CA ARG A 83 6.20 -13.93 1.11
C ARG A 83 5.79 -15.33 0.63
N GLY A 84 6.73 -16.08 0.05
CA GLY A 84 6.49 -17.39 -0.53
C GLY A 84 5.44 -17.38 -1.65
N GLN A 85 4.85 -18.54 -1.93
CA GLN A 85 3.82 -18.68 -2.95
C GLN A 85 2.47 -18.14 -2.48
N GLY A 86 2.23 -16.85 -2.71
CA GLY A 86 0.88 -16.25 -2.68
C GLY A 86 0.51 -15.45 -1.43
N SER A 87 1.44 -15.20 -0.50
CA SER A 87 1.19 -14.25 0.59
C SER A 87 1.67 -12.86 0.22
N ALA A 88 0.76 -11.89 0.24
CA ALA A 88 1.05 -10.47 0.11
C ALA A 88 1.24 -9.84 1.49
N ILE A 89 2.23 -8.96 1.62
CA ILE A 89 2.59 -8.22 2.83
C ILE A 89 2.56 -6.73 2.49
N LEU A 90 1.66 -6.00 3.13
CA LEU A 90 1.54 -4.55 2.99
C LEU A 90 2.73 -3.87 3.67
N ALA A 91 3.52 -3.12 2.90
CA ALA A 91 4.69 -2.37 3.35
C ALA A 91 4.54 -0.88 3.03
N ASP A 92 5.42 -0.05 3.59
CA ASP A 92 5.59 1.35 3.20
C ASP A 92 4.30 2.19 3.20
N PHE A 93 3.67 2.28 4.38
CA PHE A 93 2.74 3.37 4.67
C PHE A 93 3.46 4.68 4.38
N GLY A 94 2.87 5.59 3.60
CA GLY A 94 3.51 6.77 3.00
C GLY A 94 3.97 7.86 3.98
N ILE A 95 4.57 7.50 5.11
CA ILE A 95 5.05 8.33 6.21
C ILE A 95 6.02 9.41 5.69
N ALA A 96 6.90 9.05 4.74
CA ALA A 96 7.85 9.98 4.14
C ALA A 96 7.19 11.09 3.31
N ARG A 97 6.07 10.81 2.63
CA ARG A 97 5.32 11.81 1.84
C ARG A 97 4.54 12.78 2.72
N SER A 98 4.12 12.35 3.90
CA SER A 98 3.44 13.26 4.83
C SER A 98 4.33 14.45 5.24
N LEU A 99 5.66 14.26 5.23
CA LEU A 99 6.67 15.22 5.66
C LEU A 99 7.19 16.15 4.53
N THR A 100 7.07 15.75 3.25
CA THR A 100 7.70 16.47 2.11
C THR A 100 6.72 17.24 1.22
N GLU A 101 5.41 17.14 1.45
CA GLU A 101 4.38 17.75 0.58
C GLU A 101 4.16 19.27 0.77
N GLN A 102 5.01 20.00 1.50
CA GLN A 102 5.06 21.46 1.32
C GLN A 102 5.62 21.86 -0.06
N THR A 103 6.19 20.90 -0.81
CA THR A 103 6.79 21.12 -2.13
C THR A 103 6.04 20.36 -3.22
N ILE A 104 4.73 20.58 -3.35
CA ILE A 104 3.89 20.00 -4.43
C ILE A 104 4.35 20.46 -5.84
N THR A 105 5.24 21.45 -5.95
CA THR A 105 5.59 22.13 -7.20
C THR A 105 6.96 21.77 -7.81
N GLN A 106 7.78 20.91 -7.21
CA GLN A 106 9.10 20.58 -7.77
C GLN A 106 9.29 19.10 -8.10
N GLY A 107 8.87 18.74 -9.32
CA GLY A 107 9.64 17.89 -10.26
C GLY A 107 10.08 16.47 -9.89
N ASN A 108 9.82 15.96 -8.69
CA ASN A 108 10.37 14.69 -8.21
C ASN A 108 9.33 13.58 -7.92
N ARG A 109 8.10 13.73 -8.42
CA ARG A 109 7.18 12.59 -8.42
C ARG A 109 7.63 11.60 -9.48
N VAL A 110 8.09 10.43 -9.05
CA VAL A 110 8.27 9.30 -9.95
C VAL A 110 6.89 8.98 -10.54
N MET A 111 6.75 9.20 -11.84
CA MET A 111 5.52 9.09 -12.62
C MET A 111 4.68 7.84 -12.27
N GLY A 112 5.36 6.71 -11.99
CA GLY A 112 4.71 5.45 -11.61
C GLY A 112 3.83 5.52 -10.36
N THR A 113 4.01 6.51 -9.49
CA THR A 113 3.17 6.65 -8.28
C THR A 113 1.88 7.42 -8.54
N LEU A 114 1.86 8.35 -9.50
CA LEU A 114 0.65 9.11 -9.85
C LEU A 114 -0.47 8.20 -10.37
N ALA A 115 -0.10 7.16 -11.11
CA ALA A 115 -1.06 6.25 -11.75
C ALA A 115 -2.04 5.57 -10.77
N TYR A 116 -1.65 5.41 -9.50
CA TYR A 116 -2.44 4.78 -8.45
C TYR A 116 -3.21 5.78 -7.57
N MET A 117 -3.05 7.08 -7.78
CA MET A 117 -3.71 8.09 -6.96
C MET A 117 -5.20 8.20 -7.25
N SER A 118 -5.96 8.40 -6.17
CA SER A 118 -7.35 8.82 -6.25
C SER A 118 -7.50 10.27 -6.71
N PRO A 119 -8.66 10.65 -7.29
CA PRO A 119 -8.94 12.04 -7.67
C PRO A 119 -8.70 13.03 -6.54
N GLU A 120 -9.15 12.74 -5.33
CA GLU A 120 -8.96 13.61 -4.18
C GLU A 120 -7.49 13.81 -3.77
N GLN A 121 -6.62 12.80 -3.97
CA GLN A 121 -5.18 12.95 -3.72
C GLN A 121 -4.49 13.87 -4.74
N THR A 122 -5.11 14.10 -5.90
CA THR A 122 -4.57 15.03 -6.90
C THR A 122 -4.98 16.48 -6.68
N LEU A 123 -6.01 16.73 -5.84
CA LEU A 123 -6.52 18.08 -5.56
C LEU A 123 -5.71 18.83 -4.49
N GLY A 124 -4.80 18.15 -3.79
CA GLY A 124 -3.91 18.77 -2.78
C GLY A 124 -4.58 19.05 -1.43
N ASP A 125 -5.90 18.92 -1.31
CA ASP A 125 -6.60 19.03 -0.03
C ASP A 125 -6.50 17.74 0.78
N ARG A 126 -5.60 17.75 1.77
CA ARG A 126 -5.36 16.62 2.67
C ARG A 126 -6.58 16.23 3.50
N SER A 127 -7.51 17.15 3.78
CA SER A 127 -8.72 16.84 4.55
C SER A 127 -9.63 15.85 3.80
N MET A 128 -9.50 15.79 2.48
CA MET A 128 -10.25 14.87 1.64
C MET A 128 -9.59 13.48 1.52
N VAL A 129 -8.30 13.34 1.83
CA VAL A 129 -7.58 12.06 1.69
C VAL A 129 -7.85 11.17 2.90
N GLY A 130 -8.41 9.99 2.66
CA GLY A 130 -8.78 9.06 3.73
C GLY A 130 -8.92 7.62 3.25
N ARG A 131 -9.69 6.80 3.98
CA ARG A 131 -9.90 5.37 3.68
C ARG A 131 -10.34 5.14 2.22
N GLY A 132 -11.20 6.02 1.70
CA GLY A 132 -11.67 5.97 0.31
C GLY A 132 -10.57 6.12 -0.74
N SER A 133 -9.48 6.81 -0.41
CA SER A 133 -8.32 6.96 -1.30
C SER A 133 -7.56 5.65 -1.43
N ASP A 134 -7.33 4.93 -0.32
CA ASP A 134 -6.74 3.59 -0.35
C ASP A 134 -7.63 2.58 -1.09
N ILE A 135 -8.96 2.65 -0.91
CA ILE A 135 -9.93 1.81 -1.65
C ILE A 135 -9.77 2.02 -3.17
N TYR A 136 -9.58 3.27 -3.59
CA TYR A 136 -9.38 3.58 -5.00
C TYR A 136 -8.06 3.00 -5.53
N SER A 137 -6.95 3.27 -4.84
CA SER A 137 -5.63 2.74 -5.21
C SER A 137 -5.61 1.21 -5.23
N PHE A 138 -6.35 0.57 -4.32
CA PHE A 138 -6.56 -0.87 -4.31
C PHE A 138 -7.28 -1.34 -5.58
N GLY A 139 -8.36 -0.66 -5.97
CA GLY A 139 -9.06 -0.90 -7.24
C GLY A 139 -8.17 -0.75 -8.47
N VAL A 140 -7.29 0.27 -8.49
CA VAL A 140 -6.33 0.48 -9.58
C VAL A 140 -5.37 -0.70 -9.70
N MET A 141 -4.85 -1.16 -8.55
CA MET A 141 -3.95 -2.30 -8.49
C MET A 141 -4.64 -3.59 -8.94
N LEU A 142 -5.88 -3.86 -8.51
CA LEU A 142 -6.64 -5.02 -8.99
C LEU A 142 -6.87 -4.97 -10.49
N TYR A 143 -7.23 -3.80 -11.02
CA TYR A 143 -7.44 -3.60 -12.46
C TYR A 143 -6.18 -3.95 -13.26
N GLU A 144 -5.02 -3.45 -12.83
CA GLU A 144 -3.74 -3.73 -13.47
C GLU A 144 -3.38 -5.21 -13.40
N MET A 145 -3.50 -5.85 -12.23
CA MET A 145 -3.21 -7.28 -12.09
C MET A 145 -4.07 -8.15 -13.01
N LEU A 146 -5.35 -7.82 -13.19
CA LEU A 146 -6.30 -8.61 -13.98
C LEU A 146 -6.19 -8.35 -15.48
N SER A 147 -5.96 -7.10 -15.89
CA SER A 147 -5.91 -6.72 -17.30
C SER A 147 -4.52 -6.75 -17.91
N GLY A 148 -3.48 -6.65 -17.08
CA GLY A 148 -2.11 -6.36 -17.50
C GLY A 148 -1.94 -4.96 -18.10
N TYR A 149 -2.87 -4.06 -17.83
CA TYR A 149 -2.91 -2.73 -18.39
C TYR A 149 -3.14 -1.69 -17.29
N GLN A 150 -2.27 -0.69 -17.25
CA GLN A 150 -2.41 0.46 -16.36
C GLN A 150 -2.71 1.71 -17.23
N PRO A 151 -3.98 2.18 -17.29
CA PRO A 151 -4.40 3.26 -18.19
C PRO A 151 -3.69 4.60 -17.97
N ARG A 152 -3.05 4.76 -16.80
CA ARG A 152 -2.48 6.02 -16.33
C ARG A 152 -0.96 6.02 -16.22
N THR A 153 -0.30 4.97 -16.71
CA THR A 153 1.16 4.92 -16.89
C THR A 153 1.48 5.08 -18.36
N ASN A 154 2.12 6.20 -18.72
CA ASN A 154 2.81 6.34 -19.98
C ASN A 154 4.03 7.24 -19.74
N PRO A 155 5.27 6.71 -19.74
CA PRO A 155 6.48 7.47 -19.36
C PRO A 155 6.72 8.75 -20.18
N HIS A 156 6.03 8.92 -21.31
CA HIS A 156 6.13 10.09 -22.17
C HIS A 156 5.09 11.18 -21.89
N LEU A 157 4.11 10.93 -21.02
CA LEU A 157 3.11 11.94 -20.64
C LEU A 157 3.65 12.82 -19.49
N PRO A 158 3.43 14.15 -19.53
CA PRO A 158 3.69 14.99 -18.37
C PRO A 158 2.80 14.60 -17.18
N ASP A 159 3.31 14.75 -15.95
CA ASP A 159 2.58 14.48 -14.71
C ASP A 159 1.22 15.22 -14.66
N LEU A 160 1.16 16.46 -15.15
CA LEU A 160 -0.08 17.24 -15.22
C LEU A 160 -1.14 16.60 -16.13
N VAL A 161 -0.73 15.94 -17.22
CA VAL A 161 -1.65 15.22 -18.10
C VAL A 161 -2.21 14.00 -17.38
N VAL A 162 -1.37 13.26 -16.65
CA VAL A 162 -1.84 12.13 -15.83
C VAL A 162 -2.81 12.59 -14.75
N VAL A 163 -2.52 13.70 -14.06
CA VAL A 163 -3.44 14.31 -13.08
C VAL A 163 -4.77 14.67 -13.74
N GLN A 164 -4.75 15.29 -14.91
CA GLN A 164 -5.97 15.63 -15.64
C GLN A 164 -6.77 14.36 -16.01
N MET A 165 -6.11 13.30 -16.48
CA MET A 165 -6.76 12.01 -16.75
C MET A 165 -7.40 11.45 -15.48
N ILE A 166 -6.73 11.53 -14.32
CA ILE A 166 -7.27 11.05 -13.05
C ILE A 166 -8.58 11.78 -12.68
N GLN A 167 -8.60 13.10 -12.87
CA GLN A 167 -9.73 13.95 -12.47
C GLN A 167 -10.91 13.90 -13.44
N GLN A 168 -10.65 13.78 -14.75
CA GLN A 168 -11.65 14.01 -15.78
C GLN A 168 -12.08 12.74 -16.50
N GLN A 169 -11.28 11.67 -16.47
CA GLN A 169 -11.55 10.45 -17.22
C GLN A 169 -11.91 9.30 -16.28
N PRO A 170 -13.06 8.64 -16.50
CA PRO A 170 -13.39 7.44 -15.74
C PRO A 170 -12.38 6.33 -16.05
N PHE A 171 -12.18 5.42 -15.10
CA PHE A 171 -11.41 4.21 -15.40
C PHE A 171 -12.12 3.38 -16.48
N PRO A 172 -11.39 2.86 -17.49
CA PRO A 172 -11.99 2.00 -18.50
C PRO A 172 -12.64 0.76 -17.89
N SER A 173 -13.60 0.16 -18.60
CA SER A 173 -14.28 -1.05 -18.15
C SER A 173 -13.30 -2.22 -18.09
N LEU A 174 -13.20 -2.86 -16.93
CA LEU A 174 -12.33 -4.04 -16.77
C LEU A 174 -12.77 -5.18 -17.70
N ARG A 175 -14.08 -5.41 -17.88
CA ARG A 175 -14.56 -6.51 -18.74
C ARG A 175 -14.28 -6.29 -20.22
N GLU A 176 -14.15 -5.03 -20.67
CA GLU A 176 -13.75 -4.74 -22.04
C GLU A 176 -12.27 -5.07 -22.27
N LYS A 177 -11.40 -4.80 -21.28
CA LYS A 177 -9.96 -5.07 -21.38
C LYS A 177 -9.58 -6.50 -20.98
N ALA A 178 -10.35 -7.12 -20.11
CA ALA A 178 -10.13 -8.46 -19.60
C ALA A 178 -11.45 -9.27 -19.60
N PRO A 179 -11.96 -9.69 -20.78
CA PRO A 179 -13.25 -10.39 -20.88
C PRO A 179 -13.31 -11.74 -20.15
N HIS A 180 -12.14 -12.30 -19.83
CA HIS A 180 -11.97 -13.55 -19.09
C HIS A 180 -12.25 -13.40 -17.59
N VAL A 181 -12.28 -12.19 -17.07
CA VAL A 181 -12.56 -11.90 -15.65
C VAL A 181 -14.05 -12.06 -15.37
N SER A 182 -14.38 -12.69 -14.24
CA SER A 182 -15.76 -12.86 -13.81
C SER A 182 -16.47 -11.52 -13.63
N ALA A 183 -17.77 -11.50 -13.95
CA ALA A 183 -18.57 -10.29 -13.83
C ALA A 183 -18.64 -9.77 -12.39
N GLU A 184 -18.63 -10.67 -11.40
CA GLU A 184 -18.66 -10.32 -9.98
C GLU A 184 -17.39 -9.60 -9.55
N LEU A 185 -16.21 -10.13 -9.91
CA LEU A 185 -14.94 -9.48 -9.57
C LEU A 185 -14.81 -8.13 -10.28
N ALA A 186 -15.19 -8.07 -11.55
CA ALA A 186 -15.16 -6.82 -12.29
C ALA A 186 -16.05 -5.73 -11.67
N GLN A 187 -17.22 -6.09 -11.13
CA GLN A 187 -18.08 -5.15 -10.41
C GLN A 187 -17.41 -4.62 -9.13
N VAL A 188 -16.74 -5.47 -8.36
CA VAL A 188 -15.98 -5.04 -7.18
C VAL A 188 -14.89 -4.04 -7.55
N VAL A 189 -14.09 -4.36 -8.58
CA VAL A 189 -13.02 -3.47 -9.07
C VAL A 189 -13.61 -2.13 -9.54
N GLN A 190 -14.66 -2.15 -10.37
CA GLN A 190 -15.25 -0.93 -10.90
C GLN A 190 -15.88 -0.06 -9.80
N ARG A 191 -16.45 -0.66 -8.76
CA ARG A 191 -16.98 0.08 -7.60
C ARG A 191 -15.87 0.75 -6.78
N CYS A 192 -14.72 0.10 -6.62
CA CYS A 192 -13.55 0.73 -5.98
C CYS A 192 -13.06 1.95 -6.77
N LEU A 193 -13.17 1.91 -8.10
CA LEU A 193 -12.69 2.93 -9.03
C LEU A 193 -13.65 4.09 -9.31
N GLN A 194 -14.79 4.17 -8.60
CA GLN A 194 -15.72 5.29 -8.77
C GLN A 194 -15.03 6.62 -8.45
N PRO A 195 -15.08 7.66 -9.29
CA PRO A 195 -14.44 8.93 -8.99
C PRO A 195 -15.02 9.58 -7.73
N ASN A 196 -16.33 9.53 -7.57
CA ASN A 196 -17.01 10.01 -6.37
C ASN A 196 -16.82 9.02 -5.22
N ARG A 197 -16.19 9.49 -4.13
CA ARG A 197 -15.95 8.71 -2.90
C ARG A 197 -17.23 8.11 -2.31
N ALA A 198 -18.36 8.82 -2.38
CA ALA A 198 -19.63 8.34 -1.84
C ALA A 198 -20.24 7.18 -2.65
N GLN A 199 -19.75 6.94 -3.87
CA GLN A 199 -20.17 5.82 -4.72
C GLN A 199 -19.22 4.61 -4.60
N ARG A 200 -18.09 4.75 -3.90
CA ARG A 200 -17.16 3.65 -3.59
C ARG A 200 -17.73 2.80 -2.45
N TYR A 201 -16.98 1.77 -2.06
CA TYR A 201 -17.19 1.12 -0.77
C TYR A 201 -16.93 2.09 0.38
N SER A 202 -17.66 1.92 1.47
CA SER A 202 -17.49 2.78 2.65
C SER A 202 -16.26 2.39 3.47
N THR A 203 -15.90 1.10 3.44
CA THR A 203 -14.77 0.53 4.19
C THR A 203 -14.06 -0.56 3.38
N MET A 204 -12.78 -0.79 3.69
CA MET A 204 -12.04 -1.95 3.17
C MET A 204 -12.62 -3.29 3.66
N GLN A 205 -13.31 -3.31 4.81
CA GLN A 205 -13.99 -4.51 5.29
C GLN A 205 -15.13 -4.94 4.36
N GLU A 206 -15.89 -4.00 3.79
CA GLU A 206 -16.90 -4.31 2.78
C GLU A 206 -16.26 -4.90 1.51
N VAL A 207 -15.15 -4.31 1.05
CA VAL A 207 -14.38 -4.83 -0.10
C VAL A 207 -13.92 -6.27 0.18
N PHE A 208 -13.32 -6.52 1.34
CA PHE A 208 -12.86 -7.84 1.76
C PHE A 208 -14.01 -8.86 1.78
N ASN A 209 -15.16 -8.48 2.34
CA ASN A 209 -16.33 -9.36 2.42
C ASN A 209 -16.85 -9.76 1.03
N ASP A 210 -16.84 -8.84 0.06
CA ASP A 210 -17.27 -9.11 -1.31
C ASP A 210 -16.28 -10.03 -2.04
N LEU A 211 -14.98 -9.75 -1.94
CA LEU A 211 -13.92 -10.61 -2.47
C LEU A 211 -13.98 -12.02 -1.88
N ARG A 212 -14.23 -12.13 -0.57
CA ARG A 212 -14.34 -13.42 0.13
C ARG A 212 -15.50 -14.26 -0.38
N ARG A 213 -16.65 -13.65 -0.69
CA ARG A 213 -17.79 -14.37 -1.27
C ARG A 213 -17.47 -14.90 -2.67
N ILE A 214 -16.77 -14.11 -3.49
CA ILE A 214 -16.33 -14.52 -4.83
C ILE A 214 -15.33 -15.68 -4.73
N ALA A 215 -14.32 -15.54 -3.87
CA ALA A 215 -13.30 -16.56 -3.62
C ALA A 215 -13.90 -17.90 -3.18
N ALA A 216 -14.88 -17.87 -2.25
CA ALA A 216 -15.55 -19.07 -1.78
C ALA A 216 -16.30 -19.81 -2.90
N ARG A 217 -16.91 -19.09 -3.84
CA ARG A 217 -17.61 -19.69 -5.00
C ARG A 217 -16.64 -20.32 -6.01
N GLN A 218 -15.43 -19.77 -6.11
CA GLN A 218 -14.37 -20.27 -6.99
C GLN A 218 -13.50 -21.36 -6.34
N GLY A 219 -13.82 -21.78 -5.10
CA GLY A 219 -13.02 -22.78 -4.38
C GLY A 219 -11.64 -22.28 -3.97
N VAL A 220 -11.44 -20.96 -3.91
CA VAL A 220 -10.18 -20.35 -3.48
C VAL A 220 -10.11 -20.38 -1.95
N ALA A 221 -9.09 -21.06 -1.42
CA ALA A 221 -8.86 -21.08 0.02
C ALA A 221 -8.53 -19.66 0.52
N LEU A 222 -9.08 -19.31 1.68
CA LEU A 222 -8.71 -18.06 2.34
C LEU A 222 -7.20 -18.04 2.63
N PRO A 223 -6.57 -16.85 2.64
CA PRO A 223 -5.21 -16.71 3.11
C PRO A 223 -5.09 -17.39 4.48
N SER A 224 -4.33 -18.47 4.54
CA SER A 224 -4.01 -19.10 5.81
C SER A 224 -3.06 -18.15 6.51
N THR A 225 -3.34 -17.77 7.75
CA THR A 225 -2.41 -17.00 8.57
C THR A 225 -1.08 -17.75 8.59
N PRO A 226 0.01 -17.24 7.96
CA PRO A 226 1.26 -17.98 7.96
C PRO A 226 1.75 -18.03 9.41
N THR A 227 2.05 -19.22 9.90
CA THR A 227 2.80 -19.36 11.16
C THR A 227 4.07 -18.53 11.02
N PRO A 228 4.40 -17.64 11.97
CA PRO A 228 5.61 -16.83 11.89
C PRO A 228 6.81 -17.76 11.65
N ARG A 229 7.52 -17.59 10.53
CA ARG A 229 8.84 -18.23 10.40
C ARG A 229 9.66 -17.73 11.58
N GLN A 230 10.22 -18.66 12.36
CA GLN A 230 11.14 -18.32 13.43
C GLN A 230 12.21 -17.39 12.86
N ALA A 231 12.43 -16.25 13.54
CA ALA A 231 13.45 -15.30 13.15
C ALA A 231 14.77 -16.06 13.02
N VAL A 232 15.42 -15.95 11.86
CA VAL A 232 16.82 -16.38 11.73
C VAL A 232 17.60 -15.53 12.74
N PRO A 233 18.28 -16.13 13.73
CA PRO A 233 19.02 -15.35 14.70
C PRO A 233 20.08 -14.53 13.95
N PRO A 234 20.30 -13.26 14.33
CA PRO A 234 21.32 -12.44 13.69
C PRO A 234 22.68 -13.15 13.79
N PRO A 235 23.55 -13.01 12.78
CA PRO A 235 24.89 -13.60 12.83
C PRO A 235 25.60 -13.13 14.10
N SER A 236 26.15 -14.10 14.83
CA SER A 236 26.79 -13.92 16.13
C SER A 236 28.10 -13.16 16.01
N ASN A 237 28.05 -11.84 15.89
CA ASN A 237 29.17 -10.95 16.13
C ASN A 237 28.81 -9.94 17.22
N THR A 238 29.72 -9.83 18.17
CA THR A 238 29.56 -9.45 19.59
C THR A 238 29.32 -7.96 19.87
N SER A 239 28.61 -7.23 19.01
CA SER A 239 28.50 -5.76 19.10
C SER A 239 27.15 -5.22 19.61
N TRP A 240 26.14 -6.09 19.83
CA TRP A 240 24.77 -5.66 20.17
C TRP A 240 24.59 -5.10 21.58
N LEU A 241 25.51 -5.41 22.52
CA LEU A 241 25.42 -4.96 23.91
C LEU A 241 25.65 -3.45 24.08
N LEU A 242 26.19 -2.76 23.07
CA LEU A 242 26.36 -1.30 23.12
C LEU A 242 25.12 -0.51 22.67
N ILE A 243 24.15 -1.15 21.99
CA ILE A 243 22.95 -0.48 21.47
C ILE A 243 21.80 -0.49 22.50
N ALA A 244 21.78 -1.48 23.40
CA ALA A 244 20.73 -1.63 24.42
C ALA A 244 20.64 -0.44 25.41
N GLY A 245 21.67 0.39 25.53
CA GLY A 245 21.70 1.57 26.41
C GLY A 245 20.92 2.80 25.90
N LEU A 246 20.47 2.82 24.63
CA LEU A 246 19.78 3.97 24.02
C LEU A 246 18.26 3.76 23.84
N VAL A 247 17.72 2.66 24.39
CA VAL A 247 16.34 2.21 24.17
C VAL A 247 15.29 3.00 24.97
N GLY A 248 15.69 3.71 26.04
CA GLY A 248 14.77 4.48 26.88
C GLY A 248 14.28 5.81 26.30
N GLY A 249 15.06 6.44 25.40
CA GLY A 249 14.75 7.78 24.87
C GLY A 249 13.86 7.78 23.62
N GLY A 250 13.98 6.76 22.77
CA GLY A 250 13.29 6.71 21.47
C GLY A 250 11.77 6.52 21.57
N VAL A 251 11.30 5.72 22.54
CA VAL A 251 9.86 5.52 22.80
C VAL A 251 9.23 6.81 23.33
N LEU A 252 9.98 7.58 24.13
CA LEU A 252 9.53 8.87 24.65
C LEU A 252 9.41 9.91 23.51
N LEU A 253 10.34 9.91 22.55
CA LEU A 253 10.32 10.85 21.42
C LEU A 253 9.17 10.56 20.44
N LEU A 254 8.86 9.29 20.17
CA LEU A 254 7.72 8.88 19.35
C LEU A 254 6.38 9.24 20.01
N LEU A 255 6.27 9.10 21.34
CA LEU A 255 5.11 9.55 22.12
C LEU A 255 5.02 11.08 22.17
N VAL A 256 6.14 11.81 22.26
CA VAL A 256 6.18 13.28 22.21
C VAL A 256 5.74 13.79 20.84
N ILE A 257 6.16 13.15 19.75
CA ILE A 257 5.68 13.47 18.39
C ILE A 257 4.18 13.19 18.27
N LEU A 258 3.68 12.08 18.83
CA LEU A 258 2.25 11.78 18.88
C LEU A 258 1.47 12.84 19.70
N LEU A 259 2.04 13.29 20.82
CA LEU A 259 1.43 14.24 21.75
C LEU A 259 1.35 15.66 21.16
N PHE A 260 2.40 16.12 20.47
CA PHE A 260 2.39 17.42 19.78
C PHE A 260 1.46 17.44 18.57
N VAL A 261 1.28 16.31 17.88
CA VAL A 261 0.31 16.18 16.77
C VAL A 261 -1.13 16.23 17.28
N VAL A 262 -1.42 15.66 18.45
CA VAL A 262 -2.76 15.69 19.05
C VAL A 262 -3.08 17.05 19.68
N LEU A 263 -2.13 17.70 20.37
CA LEU A 263 -2.36 19.00 21.03
C LEU A 263 -2.24 20.21 20.07
N GLY A 264 -1.48 20.10 18.98
CA GLY A 264 -1.32 21.16 17.98
C GLY A 264 -2.52 21.36 17.04
N THR A 265 -3.59 20.56 17.20
CA THR A 265 -4.84 20.68 16.42
C THR A 265 -6.00 21.29 17.23
N ALA A 266 -5.74 21.74 18.47
CA ALA A 266 -6.74 22.31 19.37
C ALA A 266 -6.56 23.82 19.64
N GLY A 267 -5.84 24.55 18.78
CA GLY A 267 -5.64 26.01 18.86
C GLY A 267 -6.10 26.72 17.61
#